data_AF-A0A453B7H4-F1
#
_entry.id   AF-A0A453B7H4-F1
#
_cell.length_a   1.000
_cell.length_b   1.000
_cell.length_c   1.000
_cell.angle_alpha   90.00
_cell.angle_beta   90.00
_cell.angle_gamma   90.00
#
_symmetry.space_group_name_H-M   'P 1'
#
loop_
_entity.id
_entity.type
_entity.pdbx_description
1 polymer ?
#
loop_
_entity_poly.entity_id
_entity_poly.type
_entity_poly.pdbx_seq_one_letter_code
_entity_poly.pdbx_strand_id
1 'polypeptide(L)'
;MIQKSILFHMHILDFECSLPWEFKCPNQLIFVIFLFLFRTQGFLALFTGDTGEIRAEVREQIDTKVAEWREEGKAEIVPGVLFIDEVHMLDIECFSFLNRALENDMAPILVIATNRGITTIRGTNYRSPHGIPSDFLDRLLIITTQPYTAEEIRKILDIRCEEEDVEMSAEGKDLLTKIGTETSLRYAIQLITSAGLACQKRKGKVVEMEDISRVYHLFLDVKRSTQFLIDSQSDYMFSEVQGDSDGDDAMQS
;
A
#
# COMPACT_ATOMS: atom_id res chain seq x y z
N MET A 1 -7.90 13.18 2.71
CA MET A 1 -6.86 13.71 1.79
C MET A 1 -5.66 12.79 1.89
N ILE A 2 -5.67 11.66 1.17
CA ILE A 2 -4.67 10.60 1.33
C ILE A 2 -3.86 10.54 0.03
N GLN A 3 -2.85 11.40 -0.06
CA GLN A 3 -1.81 11.28 -1.07
C GLN A 3 -0.70 10.39 -0.51
N LYS A 4 -0.84 9.07 -0.69
CA LYS A 4 0.28 8.15 -0.54
C LYS A 4 0.92 8.00 -1.92
N SER A 5 1.90 8.86 -2.21
CA SER A 5 2.92 8.58 -3.22
C SER A 5 4.23 8.34 -2.49
N ILE A 6 4.28 7.21 -1.80
CA ILE A 6 5.55 6.66 -1.35
C ILE A 6 6.09 5.87 -2.54
N LEU A 7 6.91 6.53 -3.37
CA LEU A 7 7.72 5.87 -4.38
C LEU A 7 8.95 5.28 -3.68
N PHE A 8 8.79 4.17 -2.96
CA PHE A 8 9.94 3.35 -2.57
C PHE A 8 10.22 2.38 -3.71
N HIS A 9 11.40 2.51 -4.30
CA HIS A 9 11.96 1.48 -5.14
C HIS A 9 12.18 0.24 -4.26
N MET A 10 11.25 -0.71 -4.38
CA MET A 10 11.09 -1.87 -3.52
C MET A 10 12.16 -2.90 -3.87
N HIS A 11 13.33 -2.80 -3.24
CA HIS A 11 14.29 -3.89 -3.20
C HIS A 11 13.85 -4.90 -2.14
N ILE A 12 13.38 -6.04 -2.63
CA ILE A 12 12.86 -7.17 -1.87
C ILE A 12 14.02 -8.10 -1.52
N LEU A 13 14.24 -8.29 -0.21
CA LEU A 13 14.81 -9.48 0.46
C LEU A 13 15.71 -10.41 -0.37
N ASP A 14 17.01 -10.33 -0.10
CA ASP A 14 18.08 -11.02 -0.83
C ASP A 14 18.51 -12.34 -0.14
N PHE A 15 18.89 -13.37 -0.90
CA PHE A 15 19.29 -14.68 -0.37
C PHE A 15 20.27 -15.37 -1.32
N GLU A 16 21.58 -15.13 -1.19
CA GLU A 16 22.58 -15.73 -2.07
C GLU A 16 22.74 -17.24 -1.81
N CYS A 17 22.47 -18.05 -2.84
CA CYS A 17 22.70 -19.50 -2.82
C CYS A 17 23.64 -19.90 -3.96
N SER A 18 24.82 -20.42 -3.60
CA SER A 18 25.85 -20.84 -4.54
C SER A 18 25.80 -22.35 -4.77
N LEU A 19 24.86 -22.84 -5.59
CA LEU A 19 24.87 -24.23 -6.08
C LEU A 19 24.53 -24.36 -7.58
N PRO A 20 25.10 -25.35 -8.28
CA PRO A 20 25.06 -25.45 -9.73
C PRO A 20 23.86 -26.30 -10.21
N TRP A 21 22.66 -25.71 -10.23
CA TRP A 21 21.51 -26.25 -10.95
C TRP A 21 20.72 -25.07 -11.55
N GLU A 22 20.35 -25.16 -12.84
CA GLU A 22 19.85 -24.08 -13.69
C GLU A 22 18.54 -23.42 -13.19
N PHE A 23 18.61 -22.55 -12.19
CA PHE A 23 17.67 -21.45 -12.00
C PHE A 23 18.42 -20.25 -11.41
N LYS A 24 18.78 -19.33 -12.29
CA LYS A 24 19.55 -18.12 -11.98
C LYS A 24 18.62 -17.05 -11.39
N CYS A 25 18.14 -17.29 -10.17
CA CYS A 25 17.53 -16.26 -9.34
C CYS A 25 18.35 -16.18 -8.05
N PRO A 26 19.25 -15.18 -7.92
CA PRO A 26 20.18 -15.12 -6.81
C PRO A 26 19.53 -14.80 -5.46
N ASN A 27 18.22 -14.47 -5.41
CA ASN A 27 17.50 -14.08 -4.21
C ASN A 27 16.13 -14.76 -4.14
N GLN A 28 15.85 -15.51 -3.07
CA GLN A 28 14.54 -16.14 -2.83
C GLN A 28 14.04 -15.90 -1.40
N LEU A 29 12.80 -15.45 -1.30
CA LEU A 29 12.11 -15.27 -0.02
C LEU A 29 11.91 -16.63 0.67
N ILE A 30 12.13 -16.72 1.98
CA ILE A 30 11.88 -17.95 2.76
C ILE A 30 10.46 -18.48 2.52
N PHE A 31 9.46 -17.60 2.43
CA PHE A 31 8.08 -17.96 2.06
C PHE A 31 7.95 -18.58 0.66
N VAL A 32 8.76 -18.15 -0.31
CA VAL A 32 8.79 -18.73 -1.67
C VAL A 32 9.44 -20.11 -1.64
N ILE A 33 10.48 -20.32 -0.83
CA ILE A 33 11.08 -21.65 -0.58
C ILE A 33 10.03 -22.59 0.04
N PHE A 34 9.27 -22.11 1.03
CA PHE A 34 8.12 -22.82 1.61
C PHE A 34 7.10 -23.25 0.56
N LEU A 35 6.71 -22.31 -0.31
CA LEU A 35 5.71 -22.54 -1.34
C LEU A 35 6.21 -23.53 -2.41
N PHE A 36 7.49 -23.42 -2.81
CA PHE A 36 8.09 -24.27 -3.84
C PHE A 36 8.33 -25.71 -3.36
N LEU A 37 8.80 -25.90 -2.13
CA LEU A 37 9.07 -27.23 -1.58
C LEU A 37 7.80 -28.05 -1.33
N PHE A 38 6.64 -27.40 -1.11
CA PHE A 38 5.43 -28.08 -0.66
C PHE A 38 4.15 -27.84 -1.46
N ARG A 39 4.04 -26.80 -2.30
CA ARG A 39 2.86 -26.59 -3.18
C ARG A 39 3.22 -26.86 -4.64
N THR A 40 2.92 -28.07 -5.10
CA THR A 40 2.89 -28.42 -6.52
C THR A 40 1.64 -27.89 -7.26
N GLN A 41 0.66 -27.31 -6.54
CA GLN A 41 -0.54 -26.70 -7.12
C GLN A 41 -0.65 -25.22 -6.76
N GLY A 42 -0.04 -24.36 -7.57
CA GLY A 42 -0.02 -22.90 -7.34
C GLY A 42 -1.24 -22.16 -7.89
N PHE A 43 -1.78 -22.57 -9.04
CA PHE A 43 -2.78 -21.77 -9.77
C PHE A 43 -4.23 -22.08 -9.39
N LEU A 44 -4.61 -23.35 -9.28
CA LEU A 44 -6.00 -23.73 -8.96
C LEU A 44 -6.37 -23.48 -7.49
N ALA A 45 -5.39 -23.47 -6.60
CA ALA A 45 -5.62 -23.39 -5.16
C ALA A 45 -6.21 -22.05 -4.69
N LEU A 46 -6.09 -20.99 -5.50
CA LEU A 46 -6.79 -19.72 -5.29
C LEU A 46 -8.32 -19.83 -5.43
N PHE A 47 -8.80 -20.81 -6.21
CA PHE A 47 -10.21 -21.02 -6.50
C PHE A 47 -10.82 -22.22 -5.77
N THR A 48 -10.01 -23.11 -5.19
CA THR A 48 -10.50 -24.32 -4.50
C THR A 48 -10.83 -24.12 -3.03
N GLY A 49 -10.64 -22.91 -2.49
CA GLY A 49 -10.95 -22.60 -1.08
C GLY A 49 -10.07 -23.34 -0.07
N ASP A 50 -8.98 -23.96 -0.52
CA ASP A 50 -8.03 -24.64 0.36
C ASP A 50 -7.29 -23.57 1.18
N THR A 51 -7.37 -23.68 2.50
CA THR A 51 -6.80 -22.68 3.41
C THR A 51 -5.30 -22.68 3.18
N GLY A 52 -4.75 -21.57 2.68
CA GLY A 52 -3.31 -21.39 2.45
C GLY A 52 -2.43 -21.42 3.72
N GLU A 53 -2.95 -21.99 4.81
CA GLU A 53 -2.26 -22.20 6.05
C GLU A 53 -1.22 -23.32 5.89
N ILE A 54 0.02 -22.99 6.21
CA ILE A 54 1.12 -23.96 6.23
C ILE A 54 1.15 -24.60 7.62
N ARG A 55 1.09 -25.94 7.67
CA ARG A 55 1.19 -26.72 8.91
C ARG A 55 2.50 -26.41 9.66
N ALA A 56 2.45 -26.37 10.98
CA ALA A 56 3.61 -26.09 11.82
C ALA A 56 4.78 -27.07 11.58
N GLU A 57 4.49 -28.36 11.40
CA GLU A 57 5.49 -29.40 11.11
C GLU A 57 6.34 -29.07 9.87
N VAL A 58 5.72 -28.50 8.84
CA VAL A 58 6.41 -28.11 7.60
C VAL A 58 7.31 -26.90 7.84
N ARG A 59 6.88 -25.97 8.70
CA ARG A 59 7.67 -24.79 9.13
C ARG A 59 8.95 -25.22 9.82
N GLU A 60 8.84 -26.07 10.82
CA GLU A 60 9.99 -26.57 11.60
C GLU A 60 10.98 -27.35 10.73
N GLN A 61 10.50 -28.18 9.80
CA GLN A 61 11.37 -28.91 8.86
C GLN A 61 12.19 -27.98 7.97
N ILE A 62 11.62 -26.88 7.52
CA ILE A 62 12.32 -25.91 6.68
C ILE A 62 13.24 -25.04 7.52
N ASP A 63 12.83 -24.62 8.71
CA ASP A 63 13.69 -23.86 9.62
C ASP A 63 14.95 -24.66 9.97
N THR A 64 14.82 -25.98 10.16
CA THR A 64 15.96 -26.88 10.38
C THR A 64 16.90 -26.93 9.17
N LYS A 65 16.35 -27.09 7.96
CA LYS A 65 17.15 -27.12 6.71
C LYS A 65 17.85 -25.79 6.43
N VAL A 66 17.18 -24.68 6.70
CA VAL A 66 17.75 -23.33 6.54
C VAL A 66 18.87 -23.12 7.55
N ALA A 67 18.71 -23.60 8.79
CA ALA A 67 19.78 -23.59 9.79
C ALA A 67 20.99 -24.44 9.36
N GLU A 68 20.76 -25.66 8.86
CA GLU A 68 21.82 -26.53 8.31
C GLU A 68 22.58 -25.84 7.17
N TRP A 69 21.86 -25.23 6.21
CA TRP A 69 22.51 -24.53 5.09
C TRP A 69 23.29 -23.29 5.51
N ARG A 70 22.86 -22.62 6.58
CA ARG A 70 23.58 -21.51 7.20
C ARG A 70 24.88 -21.99 7.85
N GLU A 71 24.83 -23.09 8.60
CA GLU A 71 26.01 -23.67 9.26
C GLU A 71 27.03 -24.23 8.26
N GLU A 72 26.55 -24.84 7.16
CA GLU A 72 27.38 -25.34 6.07
C GLU A 72 27.96 -24.23 5.18
N GLY A 73 27.56 -22.97 5.40
CA GLY A 73 27.98 -21.81 4.58
C GLY A 73 27.46 -21.85 3.14
N LYS A 74 26.41 -22.64 2.87
CA LYS A 74 25.76 -22.73 1.55
C LYS A 74 24.76 -21.60 1.31
N ALA A 75 24.25 -21.00 2.39
CA ALA A 75 23.26 -19.94 2.36
C ALA A 75 23.52 -18.88 3.44
N GLU A 76 23.22 -17.62 3.13
CA GLU A 76 23.21 -16.51 4.07
C GLU A 76 21.78 -15.98 4.24
N ILE A 77 21.41 -15.62 5.47
CA ILE A 77 20.09 -15.06 5.76
C ILE A 77 20.22 -13.55 5.85
N VAL A 78 19.59 -12.84 4.93
CA VAL A 78 19.51 -11.37 4.95
C VAL A 78 18.15 -10.93 5.50
N PRO A 79 18.11 -10.12 6.58
CA PRO A 79 16.84 -9.60 7.09
C PRO A 79 16.24 -8.59 6.11
N GLY A 80 14.92 -8.64 5.98
CA GLY A 80 14.19 -7.86 4.99
C GLY A 80 13.59 -6.58 5.49
N VAL A 81 12.67 -6.04 4.69
CA VAL A 81 11.75 -4.98 5.10
C VAL A 81 10.33 -5.50 5.01
N LEU A 82 9.61 -5.49 6.13
CA LEU A 82 8.17 -5.75 6.19
C LEU A 82 7.44 -4.41 6.24
N PHE A 83 6.74 -4.08 5.15
CA PHE A 83 5.91 -2.87 5.11
C PHE A 83 4.44 -3.21 5.38
N ILE A 84 3.86 -2.58 6.42
CA ILE A 84 2.44 -2.70 6.74
C ILE A 84 1.79 -1.32 6.60
N ASP A 85 0.88 -1.21 5.63
CA ASP A 85 0.10 0.00 5.46
C ASP A 85 -1.22 -0.06 6.25
N GLU A 86 -1.72 1.10 6.67
CA GLU A 86 -2.93 1.26 7.49
C GLU A 86 -2.93 0.40 8.76
N VAL A 87 -1.83 0.44 9.51
CA VAL A 87 -1.61 -0.39 10.71
C VAL A 87 -2.70 -0.20 11.80
N HIS A 88 -3.42 0.92 11.81
CA HIS A 88 -4.55 1.16 12.71
C HIS A 88 -5.73 0.19 12.51
N MET A 89 -5.73 -0.59 11.42
CA MET A 89 -6.70 -1.65 11.16
C MET A 89 -6.35 -2.98 11.86
N LEU A 90 -5.16 -3.09 12.47
CA LEU A 90 -4.76 -4.29 13.23
C LEU A 90 -5.40 -4.33 14.63
N ASP A 91 -5.63 -5.55 15.10
CA ASP A 91 -6.14 -5.81 16.44
C ASP A 91 -4.98 -5.95 17.45
N ILE A 92 -5.29 -5.81 18.74
CA ILE A 92 -4.30 -5.91 19.84
C ILE A 92 -3.51 -7.24 19.84
N GLU A 93 -4.13 -8.33 19.40
CA GLU A 93 -3.48 -9.64 19.28
C GLU A 93 -2.39 -9.64 18.21
N CYS A 94 -2.60 -8.93 17.09
CA CYS A 94 -1.61 -8.77 16.03
C CYS A 94 -0.41 -7.96 16.52
N PHE A 95 -0.63 -6.89 17.30
CA PHE A 95 0.46 -6.11 17.89
C PHE A 95 1.27 -6.94 18.90
N SER A 96 0.60 -7.79 19.68
CA SER A 96 1.26 -8.71 20.60
C SER A 96 2.14 -9.73 19.86
N PHE A 97 1.66 -10.25 18.72
CA PHE A 97 2.45 -11.11 17.84
C PHE A 97 3.65 -10.38 17.25
N LEU A 98 3.46 -9.16 16.75
CA LEU A 98 4.55 -8.35 16.18
C LEU A 98 5.61 -8.02 17.24
N ASN A 99 5.22 -7.68 18.47
CA ASN A 99 6.15 -7.45 19.57
C ASN A 99 7.07 -8.66 19.82
N ARG A 100 6.49 -9.87 19.88
CA ARG A 100 7.26 -11.10 20.05
C ARG A 100 8.12 -11.42 18.82
N ALA A 101 7.61 -11.16 17.61
CA ALA A 101 8.34 -11.44 16.37
C ALA A 101 9.56 -10.53 16.20
N LEU A 102 9.46 -9.27 16.63
CA LEU A 102 10.56 -8.28 16.58
C LEU A 102 11.67 -8.55 17.60
N GLU A 103 11.41 -9.37 18.63
CA GLU A 103 12.43 -9.79 19.59
C GLU A 103 13.36 -10.88 19.03
N ASN A 104 13.06 -11.44 17.86
CA ASN A 104 13.92 -12.40 17.19
C ASN A 104 15.06 -11.66 16.43
N ASP A 105 16.30 -12.11 16.61
CA ASP A 105 17.47 -11.54 15.91
C ASP A 105 17.37 -11.61 14.38
N MET A 106 16.60 -12.56 13.85
CA MET A 106 16.38 -12.73 12.41
C MET A 106 15.15 -11.97 11.89
N ALA A 107 14.56 -11.08 12.70
CA ALA A 107 13.39 -10.32 12.30
C ALA A 107 13.71 -9.31 11.18
N PRO A 108 12.82 -9.14 10.19
CA PRO A 108 12.97 -8.07 9.21
C PRO A 108 12.73 -6.70 9.87
N ILE A 109 13.27 -5.66 9.24
CA ILE A 109 12.97 -4.27 9.57
C ILE A 109 11.48 -4.03 9.32
N LEU A 110 10.75 -3.67 10.37
CA LEU A 110 9.34 -3.35 10.28
C LEU A 110 9.16 -1.86 9.97
N VAL A 111 8.47 -1.57 8.86
CA VAL A 111 8.03 -0.22 8.51
C VAL A 111 6.51 -0.21 8.50
N ILE A 112 5.90 0.60 9.36
CA ILE A 112 4.45 0.75 9.45
C ILE A 112 4.03 2.14 8.99
N ALA A 113 2.87 2.23 8.36
CA ALA A 113 2.25 3.49 7.98
C ALA A 113 0.81 3.57 8.50
N THR A 114 0.41 4.77 8.91
CA THR A 114 -0.97 5.08 9.30
C THR A 114 -1.33 6.47 8.83
N ASN A 115 -2.58 6.64 8.43
CA ASN A 115 -3.16 7.94 8.09
C ASN A 115 -4.05 8.51 9.22
N ARG A 116 -4.18 7.81 10.35
CA ARG A 116 -5.01 8.22 11.49
C ARG A 116 -4.17 8.84 12.60
N GLY A 117 -4.65 9.96 13.15
CA GLY A 117 -4.02 10.66 14.27
C GLY A 117 -4.30 9.97 15.61
N ILE A 118 -5.53 10.00 16.09
CA ILE A 118 -5.96 9.29 17.30
C ILE A 118 -7.12 8.37 16.91
N THR A 119 -7.06 7.10 17.28
CA THR A 119 -8.13 6.13 17.00
C THR A 119 -8.17 5.06 18.09
N THR A 120 -9.28 4.33 18.17
CA THR A 120 -9.42 3.20 19.08
C THR A 120 -8.55 2.02 18.61
N ILE A 121 -7.89 1.34 19.56
CA ILE A 121 -7.18 0.10 19.28
C ILE A 121 -8.23 -1.00 19.11
N ARG A 122 -8.26 -1.64 17.94
CA ARG A 122 -9.25 -2.68 17.66
C ARG A 122 -9.09 -3.87 18.61
N GLY A 123 -10.22 -4.38 19.10
CA GLY A 123 -10.27 -5.36 20.18
C GLY A 123 -10.30 -4.75 21.60
N THR A 124 -10.23 -3.42 21.73
CA THR A 124 -10.33 -2.73 23.03
C THR A 124 -11.20 -1.47 22.94
N ASN A 125 -11.51 -0.87 24.10
CA ASN A 125 -12.23 0.41 24.19
C ASN A 125 -11.30 1.60 24.42
N TYR A 126 -9.97 1.41 24.34
CA TYR A 126 -8.99 2.46 24.58
C TYR A 126 -8.63 3.18 23.29
N ARG A 127 -8.54 4.51 23.37
CA ARG A 127 -7.99 5.36 22.30
C ARG A 127 -6.50 5.56 22.51
N SER A 128 -5.73 5.46 21.44
CA SER A 128 -4.30 5.73 21.44
C SER A 128 -3.87 6.51 20.20
N PRO A 129 -2.69 7.18 20.24
CA PRO A 129 -2.10 7.75 19.03
C PRO A 129 -1.90 6.65 17.99
N HIS A 130 -2.30 6.93 16.76
CA HIS A 130 -2.22 6.07 15.59
C HIS A 130 -2.95 4.72 15.69
N GLY A 131 -3.69 4.46 16.78
CA GLY A 131 -4.36 3.17 17.02
C GLY A 131 -3.40 2.06 17.43
N ILE A 132 -2.21 2.43 17.91
CA ILE A 132 -1.14 1.52 18.31
C ILE A 132 -1.06 1.51 19.84
N PRO A 133 -0.95 0.35 20.49
CA PRO A 133 -0.78 0.30 21.95
C PRO A 133 0.56 0.93 22.37
N SER A 134 0.59 1.56 23.54
CA SER A 134 1.70 2.44 23.95
C SER A 134 3.04 1.71 24.10
N ASP A 135 3.00 0.45 24.51
CA ASP A 135 4.16 -0.44 24.60
C ASP A 135 4.86 -0.65 23.25
N PHE A 136 4.08 -0.76 22.19
CA PHE A 136 4.59 -0.89 20.82
C PHE A 136 5.10 0.47 20.33
N LEU A 137 4.39 1.55 20.65
CA LEU A 137 4.72 2.92 20.25
C LEU A 137 6.09 3.38 20.80
N ASP A 138 6.42 3.02 22.05
CA ASP A 138 7.70 3.34 22.67
C ASP A 138 8.91 2.67 21.96
N ARG A 139 8.68 1.60 21.20
CA ARG A 139 9.71 0.89 20.43
C ARG A 139 9.89 1.45 19.01
N LEU A 140 9.03 2.38 18.57
CA LEU A 140 9.00 2.87 17.20
C LEU A 140 9.69 4.22 17.03
N LEU A 141 10.33 4.39 15.88
CA LEU A 141 10.78 5.69 15.41
C LEU A 141 9.72 6.32 14.50
N ILE A 142 9.12 7.43 14.94
CA ILE A 142 8.06 8.12 14.20
C ILE A 142 8.68 9.08 13.19
N ILE A 143 8.39 8.87 11.91
CA ILE A 143 8.74 9.79 10.82
C ILE A 143 7.45 10.39 10.27
N THR A 144 7.34 11.72 10.31
CA THR A 144 6.18 12.44 9.78
C THR A 144 6.44 12.86 8.34
N THR A 145 5.44 12.69 7.48
CA THR A 145 5.47 13.18 6.10
C THR A 145 4.69 14.49 5.98
N GLN A 146 5.16 15.38 5.12
CA GLN A 146 4.49 16.64 4.82
C GLN A 146 3.74 16.53 3.48
N PRO A 147 2.63 17.26 3.31
CA PRO A 147 1.93 17.29 2.03
C PRO A 147 2.80 17.95 0.95
N TYR A 148 2.69 17.42 -0.27
CA TYR A 148 3.42 17.97 -1.42
C TYR A 148 2.93 19.37 -1.79
N THR A 149 3.86 20.21 -2.21
CA THR A 149 3.59 21.49 -2.86
C THR A 149 3.09 21.29 -4.30
N ALA A 150 2.41 22.29 -4.87
CA ALA A 150 1.92 22.22 -6.25
C ALA A 150 3.06 21.99 -7.28
N GLU A 151 4.25 22.54 -7.02
CA GLU A 151 5.42 22.34 -7.87
C GLU A 151 5.95 20.90 -7.82
N GLU A 152 5.95 20.27 -6.64
CA GLU A 152 6.32 18.86 -6.47
C GLU A 152 5.28 17.94 -7.11
N ILE A 153 3.98 18.24 -6.96
CA ILE A 153 2.91 17.50 -7.63
C ILE A 153 3.12 17.51 -9.14
N ARG A 154 3.43 18.67 -9.73
CA ARG A 154 3.70 18.78 -11.16
C ARG A 154 4.85 17.89 -11.61
N LYS A 155 5.97 17.93 -10.88
CA LYS A 155 7.15 17.07 -11.16
C LYS A 155 6.81 15.57 -11.04
N ILE A 156 6.03 15.19 -10.04
CA ILE A 156 5.60 13.78 -9.89
C ILE A 156 4.73 13.38 -11.08
N LEU A 157 3.78 14.22 -11.49
CA LEU A 157 2.93 13.95 -12.64
C LEU A 157 3.74 13.88 -13.94
N ASP A 158 4.77 14.72 -14.10
CA ASP A 158 5.67 14.68 -15.25
C ASP A 158 6.40 13.32 -15.35
N ILE A 159 6.97 12.84 -14.24
CA ILE A 159 7.62 11.52 -14.19
C ILE A 159 6.61 10.41 -14.50
N ARG A 160 5.38 10.50 -14.01
CA ARG A 160 4.34 9.50 -14.29
C ARG A 160 3.89 9.51 -15.75
N CYS A 161 3.79 10.67 -16.39
CA CYS A 161 3.54 10.76 -17.82
C CYS A 161 4.64 10.08 -18.64
N GLU A 162 5.91 10.26 -18.24
CA GLU A 162 7.06 9.61 -18.89
C GLU A 162 7.05 8.08 -18.66
N GLU A 163 6.77 7.62 -17.43
CA GLU A 163 6.68 6.19 -17.12
C GLU A 163 5.53 5.48 -17.84
N GLU A 164 4.38 6.16 -18.01
CA GLU A 164 3.20 5.62 -18.71
C GLU A 164 3.26 5.82 -20.25
N ASP A 165 4.32 6.45 -20.78
CA ASP A 165 4.49 6.78 -22.21
C ASP A 165 3.31 7.59 -22.79
N VAL A 166 2.82 8.57 -22.02
CA VAL A 166 1.70 9.44 -22.40
C VAL A 166 2.20 10.85 -22.68
N GLU A 167 2.23 11.25 -23.96
CA GLU A 167 2.51 12.62 -24.36
C GLU A 167 1.36 13.56 -23.97
N MET A 168 1.63 14.51 -23.09
CA MET A 168 0.65 15.49 -22.62
C MET A 168 1.07 16.92 -22.96
N SER A 169 0.10 17.74 -23.37
CA SER A 169 0.29 19.19 -23.53
C SER A 169 0.64 19.86 -22.18
N ALA A 170 1.43 20.94 -22.21
CA ALA A 170 1.80 21.70 -21.01
C ALA A 170 0.56 22.22 -20.26
N GLU A 171 -0.42 22.68 -21.02
CA GLU A 171 -1.74 23.10 -20.58
C GLU A 171 -2.51 21.97 -19.84
N GLY A 172 -2.46 20.74 -20.36
CA GLY A 172 -3.05 19.57 -19.72
C GLY A 172 -2.37 19.21 -18.39
N LYS A 173 -1.03 19.32 -18.33
CA LYS A 173 -0.25 19.09 -17.10
C LYS A 173 -0.59 20.10 -16.01
N ASP A 174 -0.77 21.36 -16.36
CA ASP A 174 -1.17 22.41 -15.41
C ASP A 174 -2.58 22.18 -14.88
N LEU A 175 -3.51 21.74 -15.72
CA LEU A 175 -4.87 21.35 -15.30
C LEU A 175 -4.84 20.15 -14.35
N LEU A 176 -4.10 19.09 -14.67
CA LEU A 176 -3.95 17.92 -13.79
C LEU A 176 -3.30 18.27 -12.45
N THR A 177 -2.34 19.20 -12.45
CA THR A 177 -1.69 19.66 -11.21
C THR A 177 -2.70 20.37 -10.29
N LYS A 178 -3.58 21.21 -10.86
CA LYS A 178 -4.67 21.84 -10.10
C LYS A 178 -5.63 20.78 -9.53
N ILE A 179 -6.07 19.83 -10.37
CA ILE A 179 -6.93 18.72 -9.94
C ILE A 179 -6.27 17.92 -8.80
N GLY A 180 -4.99 17.59 -8.93
CA GLY A 180 -4.23 16.83 -7.93
C GLY A 180 -4.09 17.57 -6.59
N THR A 181 -4.04 18.89 -6.63
CA THR A 181 -3.99 19.76 -5.43
C THR A 181 -5.35 19.82 -4.72
N GLU A 182 -6.45 19.95 -5.47
CA GLU A 182 -7.80 20.04 -4.90
C GLU A 182 -8.33 18.69 -4.37
N THR A 183 -7.96 17.60 -5.06
CA THR A 183 -8.46 16.24 -4.79
C THR A 183 -7.39 15.36 -4.11
N SER A 184 -6.66 14.57 -4.90
CA SER A 184 -5.52 13.74 -4.48
C SER A 184 -4.62 13.39 -5.67
N LEU A 185 -3.33 13.25 -5.41
CA LEU A 185 -2.32 12.79 -6.37
C LEU A 185 -2.65 11.42 -6.94
N ARG A 186 -3.20 10.50 -6.13
CA ARG A 186 -3.64 9.18 -6.61
C ARG A 186 -4.69 9.32 -7.72
N TYR A 187 -5.69 10.16 -7.51
CA TYR A 187 -6.72 10.42 -8.49
C TYR A 187 -6.15 11.08 -9.74
N ALA A 188 -5.27 12.07 -9.60
CA ALA A 188 -4.61 12.71 -10.73
C ALA A 188 -3.78 11.72 -11.58
N ILE A 189 -3.07 10.77 -10.96
CA ILE A 189 -2.33 9.72 -11.67
C ILE A 189 -3.28 8.80 -12.44
N GLN A 190 -4.38 8.36 -11.83
CA GLN A 190 -5.38 7.54 -12.52
C GLN A 190 -6.03 8.24 -13.73
N LEU A 191 -6.12 9.58 -13.67
CA LEU A 191 -6.59 10.38 -14.80
C LEU A 191 -5.60 10.39 -15.97
N ILE A 192 -4.28 10.24 -15.75
CA ILE A 192 -3.28 10.19 -16.83
C ILE A 192 -3.58 9.01 -17.75
N THR A 193 -3.67 7.79 -17.20
CA THR A 193 -3.96 6.58 -17.96
C THR A 193 -5.30 6.71 -18.70
N SER A 194 -6.33 7.23 -18.02
CA SER A 194 -7.67 7.37 -18.58
C SER A 194 -7.74 8.43 -19.69
N ALA A 195 -6.99 9.53 -19.55
CA ALA A 195 -6.87 10.57 -20.57
C ALA A 195 -6.05 10.10 -21.76
N GLY A 196 -5.03 9.27 -21.56
CA GLY A 196 -4.32 8.56 -22.62
C GLY A 196 -5.27 7.71 -23.48
N LEU A 197 -6.15 6.93 -22.83
CA LEU A 197 -7.19 6.15 -23.53
C LEU A 197 -8.21 7.04 -24.27
N ALA A 198 -8.61 8.16 -23.68
CA ALA A 198 -9.52 9.12 -24.32
C ALA A 198 -8.89 9.74 -25.59
N CYS A 199 -7.61 10.10 -25.52
CA CYS A 199 -6.85 10.62 -26.65
C CYS A 199 -6.70 9.57 -27.75
N GLN A 200 -6.36 8.32 -27.41
CA GLN A 200 -6.32 7.21 -28.37
C GLN A 200 -7.67 7.00 -29.06
N LYS A 201 -8.78 7.14 -28.34
CA LYS A 201 -10.14 7.06 -28.93
C LYS A 201 -10.41 8.20 -29.92
N ARG A 202 -9.89 9.41 -29.67
CA ARG A 202 -9.92 10.54 -30.61
C ARG A 202 -8.95 10.35 -31.79
N LYS A 203 -8.07 9.33 -31.72
CA LYS A 203 -6.91 9.14 -32.62
C LYS A 203 -5.92 10.31 -32.56
N GLY A 204 -5.88 11.00 -31.42
CA GLY A 204 -4.86 12.00 -31.12
C GLY A 204 -3.55 11.33 -30.72
N LYS A 205 -2.43 12.05 -30.89
CA LYS A 205 -1.12 11.62 -30.39
C LYS A 205 -0.79 12.24 -29.03
N VAL A 206 -1.30 13.44 -28.77
CA VAL A 206 -1.02 14.22 -27.56
C VAL A 206 -2.33 14.43 -26.80
N VAL A 207 -2.29 14.25 -25.49
CA VAL A 207 -3.42 14.52 -24.59
C VAL A 207 -3.62 16.02 -24.43
N GLU A 208 -4.82 16.48 -24.75
CA GLU A 208 -5.26 17.88 -24.64
C GLU A 208 -6.11 18.10 -23.38
N MET A 209 -6.36 19.36 -23.02
CA MET A 209 -7.23 19.70 -21.88
C MET A 209 -8.64 19.09 -22.01
N GLU A 210 -9.16 18.98 -23.22
CA GLU A 210 -10.50 18.42 -23.49
C GLU A 210 -10.60 16.95 -23.07
N ASP A 211 -9.54 16.18 -23.30
CA ASP A 211 -9.48 14.76 -22.93
C ASP A 211 -9.52 14.62 -21.40
N ILE A 212 -8.75 15.43 -20.68
CA ILE A 212 -8.71 15.44 -19.20
C ILE A 212 -10.07 15.89 -18.65
N SER A 213 -10.64 16.96 -19.19
CA SER A 213 -11.95 17.47 -18.75
C SER A 213 -13.03 16.40 -18.92
N ARG A 214 -13.06 15.72 -20.08
CA ARG A 214 -13.99 14.62 -20.33
C ARG A 214 -13.86 13.51 -19.30
N VAL A 215 -12.63 13.07 -19.00
CA VAL A 215 -12.36 12.00 -18.04
C VAL A 215 -12.74 12.42 -16.63
N TYR A 216 -12.47 13.67 -16.24
CA TYR A 216 -12.84 14.23 -14.94
C TYR A 216 -14.36 14.29 -14.71
N HIS A 217 -15.15 14.40 -15.77
CA HIS A 217 -16.62 14.30 -15.69
C HIS A 217 -17.09 12.83 -15.57
N LEU A 218 -16.37 11.89 -16.19
CA LEU A 218 -16.72 10.46 -16.17
C LEU A 218 -16.36 9.79 -14.85
N PHE A 219 -15.19 10.10 -14.30
CA PHE A 219 -14.70 9.50 -13.06
C PHE A 219 -14.77 10.51 -11.93
N LEU A 220 -15.62 10.26 -10.95
CA LEU A 220 -15.76 11.12 -9.79
C LEU A 220 -14.65 10.83 -8.76
N ASP A 221 -14.13 11.87 -8.12
CA ASP A 221 -13.29 11.72 -6.94
C ASP A 221 -14.14 11.39 -5.70
N VAL A 222 -13.49 10.97 -4.62
CA VAL A 222 -14.16 10.55 -3.38
C VAL A 222 -15.02 11.66 -2.78
N LYS A 223 -14.62 12.94 -2.86
CA LYS A 223 -15.40 14.04 -2.29
C LYS A 223 -16.67 14.29 -3.11
N ARG A 224 -16.54 14.36 -4.44
CA ARG A 224 -17.69 14.52 -5.35
C ARG A 224 -18.64 13.33 -5.29
N SER A 225 -18.12 12.09 -5.18
CA SER A 225 -18.97 10.90 -5.06
C SER A 225 -19.74 10.88 -3.75
N THR A 226 -19.12 11.28 -2.64
CA THR A 226 -19.80 11.38 -1.34
C THR A 226 -20.91 12.44 -1.37
N GLN A 227 -20.65 13.60 -1.97
CA GLN A 227 -21.67 14.64 -2.16
C GLN A 227 -22.83 14.16 -3.03
N PHE A 228 -22.53 13.51 -4.15
CA PHE A 228 -23.55 12.93 -5.02
C PHE A 228 -24.46 11.94 -4.28
N LEU A 229 -23.90 11.10 -3.40
CA LEU A 229 -24.68 10.17 -2.58
C LEU A 229 -25.57 10.89 -1.55
N ILE A 230 -25.10 11.98 -0.97
CA ILE A 230 -25.88 12.81 -0.03
C ILE A 230 -27.02 13.53 -0.76
N ASP A 231 -26.76 14.08 -1.93
CA ASP A 231 -27.77 14.80 -2.72
C ASP A 231 -28.85 13.86 -3.27
N SER A 232 -28.47 12.63 -3.63
CA SER A 232 -29.37 11.57 -4.08
C SER A 232 -29.86 10.65 -2.94
N GLN A 233 -29.71 11.08 -1.68
CA GLN A 233 -30.05 10.27 -0.50
C GLN A 233 -31.52 9.80 -0.48
N SER A 234 -32.44 10.54 -1.11
CA SER A 234 -33.86 10.14 -1.26
C SER A 234 -34.06 8.88 -2.10
N ASP A 235 -33.13 8.60 -3.00
CA ASP A 235 -33.20 7.49 -3.95
C ASP A 235 -32.46 6.24 -3.41
N TYR A 236 -31.69 6.40 -2.33
CA TYR A 236 -30.95 5.32 -1.67
C TYR A 236 -31.67 4.81 -0.42
N MET A 237 -31.93 3.50 -0.38
CA MET A 237 -32.86 2.87 0.57
C MET A 237 -32.45 2.86 2.06
N PHE A 238 -31.22 3.24 2.40
CA PHE A 238 -30.74 3.21 3.78
C PHE A 238 -29.89 4.45 4.10
N SER A 239 -30.50 5.41 4.77
CA SER A 239 -29.76 6.48 5.43
C SER A 239 -30.31 6.70 6.84
N GLU A 240 -29.90 5.85 7.76
CA GLU A 240 -29.90 6.26 9.17
C GLU A 240 -28.72 7.22 9.33
N VAL A 241 -29.02 8.53 9.35
CA VAL A 241 -28.06 9.50 9.88
C VAL A 241 -27.88 9.14 11.35
N GLN A 242 -26.84 8.38 11.67
CA GLN A 242 -26.37 8.30 13.05
C GLN A 242 -25.89 9.71 13.40
N GLY A 243 -26.73 10.39 14.19
CA GLY A 243 -26.43 11.72 14.71
C GLY A 243 -25.08 11.75 15.41
N ASP A 244 -24.40 12.86 15.23
CA ASP A 244 -23.20 13.28 15.95
C ASP A 244 -23.17 12.76 17.39
N SER A 245 -22.27 11.82 17.63
CA SER A 245 -21.69 11.56 18.94
C SER A 245 -20.24 11.13 18.78
N ASP A 246 -19.47 11.92 18.04
CA ASP A 246 -18.04 12.06 18.27
C ASP A 246 -17.67 13.49 17.82
N GLY A 247 -17.75 14.41 18.78
CA GLY A 247 -17.63 15.84 18.56
C GLY A 247 -16.31 16.26 17.94
N ASP A 248 -16.42 17.34 17.18
CA ASP A 248 -15.40 18.38 16.97
C ASP A 248 -14.15 18.23 17.84
N ASP A 249 -13.04 17.88 17.20
CA ASP A 249 -11.73 18.44 17.53
C ASP A 249 -11.04 18.79 16.20
N ALA A 250 -11.66 19.74 15.48
CA ALA A 250 -10.96 20.57 14.53
C ALA A 250 -10.18 21.65 15.31
N MET A 251 -8.86 21.57 15.22
CA MET A 251 -7.90 22.69 15.34
C MET A 251 -8.06 23.67 16.51
N GLN A 252 -7.09 23.65 17.43
CA GLN A 252 -6.51 24.89 17.94
C GLN A 252 -5.06 24.66 18.43
N SER A 253 -4.15 25.40 17.77
CA SER A 253 -2.70 25.61 18.03
C SER A 253 -1.73 24.62 17.39
#